data_AF-A0A8J3QUL4-F1
#
_entry.id   AF-A0A8J3QUL4-F1
#
_cell.length_a   1.000
_cell.length_b   1.000
_cell.length_c   1.000
_cell.angle_alpha   90.00
_cell.angle_beta   90.00
_cell.angle_gamma   90.00
#
_symmetry.space_group_name_H-M   'P 1'
#
loop_
_entity.id
_entity.type
_entity.pdbx_description
1 polymer ?
#
loop_
_entity_poly.entity_id
_entity_poly.type
_entity_poly.pdbx_seq_one_letter_code
_entity_poly.pdbx_strand_id
1 'polypeptide(L)'
;MPADPDRVAAARQLLSHLGVTLADLQAEPGPALPTLGEYLPRVVAAAGIGSRRTYGTYWNRMAGAWGAWTLDAIAASDIEAMQRQTAASARSRRNSRSGRHAGEHVIAAARAIYNRAIADGLYRRRSQPSPPSGQTPPITEHSPCPGPGRVGRDQPGRPNQR
;
A
#
# COMPACT_ATOMS: atom_id res chain seq x y z
N MET A 1 10.50 10.55 -20.62
CA MET A 1 11.12 11.83 -20.25
C MET A 1 12.59 11.57 -20.00
N PRO A 2 13.52 12.11 -20.80
CA PRO A 2 14.95 11.97 -20.53
C PRO A 2 15.29 12.68 -19.20
N ALA A 3 16.16 12.08 -18.39
CA ALA A 3 16.64 12.71 -17.17
C ALA A 3 17.44 13.97 -17.54
N ASP A 4 17.19 15.06 -16.83
CA ASP A 4 17.93 16.32 -16.94
C ASP A 4 19.45 16.05 -16.83
N PRO A 5 20.26 16.45 -17.85
CA PRO A 5 21.69 16.15 -17.89
C PRO A 5 22.46 16.70 -16.69
N ASP A 6 22.05 17.85 -16.14
CA ASP A 6 22.68 18.44 -14.96
C ASP A 6 22.42 17.59 -13.71
N ARG A 7 21.20 17.06 -13.58
CA ARG A 7 20.87 16.11 -12.51
C ARG A 7 21.65 14.81 -12.62
N VAL A 8 21.86 14.32 -13.84
CA VAL A 8 22.66 13.11 -14.07
C VAL A 8 24.13 13.37 -13.73
N ALA A 9 24.69 14.53 -14.10
CA ALA A 9 26.05 14.91 -13.74
C ALA A 9 26.23 15.03 -12.22
N ALA A 10 25.31 15.70 -11.53
CA ALA A 10 25.32 15.82 -10.06
C ALA A 10 25.23 14.45 -9.36
N ALA A 11 24.35 13.55 -9.84
CA ALA A 11 24.26 12.20 -9.31
C ALA A 11 25.55 11.41 -9.50
N ARG A 12 26.19 11.49 -10.69
CA ARG A 12 27.49 10.84 -10.93
C ARG A 12 28.58 11.37 -10.02
N GLN A 13 28.63 12.68 -9.82
CA GLN A 13 29.63 13.30 -8.95
C GLN A 13 29.46 12.88 -7.48
N LEU A 14 28.21 12.75 -7.01
CA LEU A 14 27.90 12.22 -5.68
C LEU A 14 28.32 10.75 -5.54
N LEU A 15 28.03 9.91 -6.53
CA LEU A 15 28.45 8.50 -6.54
C LEU A 15 29.98 8.37 -6.49
N SER A 16 30.69 9.17 -7.30
CA SER A 16 32.16 9.21 -7.28
C SER A 16 32.71 9.66 -5.93
N HIS A 17 32.07 10.64 -5.28
CA HIS A 17 32.50 11.11 -3.96
C HIS A 17 32.30 10.06 -2.86
N LEU A 18 31.22 9.29 -2.94
CA LEU A 18 30.94 8.18 -2.02
C LEU A 18 31.79 6.93 -2.30
N GLY A 19 32.48 6.88 -3.46
CA GLY A 19 33.26 5.72 -3.88
C GLY A 19 32.39 4.50 -4.24
N VAL A 20 31.13 4.72 -4.61
CA VAL A 20 30.16 3.65 -4.92
C VAL A 20 29.71 3.79 -6.38
N THR A 21 29.69 2.70 -7.13
CA THR A 21 29.21 2.71 -8.52
C THR A 21 27.69 2.49 -8.59
N LEU A 22 27.09 2.82 -9.73
CA LEU A 22 25.68 2.45 -9.98
C LEU A 22 25.48 0.93 -9.92
N ALA A 23 26.47 0.16 -10.37
CA ALA A 23 26.43 -1.30 -10.32
C ALA A 23 26.42 -1.80 -8.87
N ASP A 24 27.20 -1.20 -7.96
CA ASP A 24 27.20 -1.55 -6.53
C ASP A 24 25.84 -1.26 -5.89
N LEU A 25 25.22 -0.12 -6.21
CA LEU A 25 23.86 0.20 -5.75
C LEU A 25 22.77 -0.74 -6.30
N GLN A 26 23.01 -1.35 -7.45
CA GLN A 26 22.10 -2.34 -8.06
C GLN A 26 22.40 -3.75 -7.56
N ALA A 27 23.65 -4.03 -7.18
CA ALA A 27 24.14 -5.30 -6.68
C ALA A 27 23.82 -5.51 -5.20
N GLU A 28 23.63 -4.44 -4.43
CA GLU A 28 23.09 -4.52 -3.06
C GLU A 28 21.58 -4.81 -3.13
N PRO A 29 21.13 -6.07 -2.92
CA PRO A 29 19.72 -6.30 -2.68
C PRO A 29 19.36 -5.48 -1.43
N GLY A 30 18.39 -4.57 -1.56
CA GLY A 30 17.80 -3.92 -0.39
C GLY A 30 17.40 -4.97 0.65
N PRO A 31 17.24 -4.59 1.94
CA PRO A 31 16.98 -5.55 3.02
C PRO A 31 15.90 -6.53 2.58
N ALA A 32 16.30 -7.80 2.46
CA ALA A 32 15.45 -8.83 1.88
C ALA A 32 14.11 -8.83 2.63
N LEU A 33 13.01 -8.73 1.88
CA LEU A 33 11.69 -8.84 2.48
C LEU A 33 11.59 -10.21 3.17
N PRO A 34 10.97 -10.27 4.36
CA PRO A 34 10.80 -11.55 5.03
C PRO A 34 10.01 -12.50 4.13
N THR A 35 10.26 -13.78 4.29
CA THR A 35 9.43 -14.79 3.65
C THR A 35 8.01 -14.75 4.21
N LEU A 36 7.05 -15.24 3.44
CA LEU A 36 5.68 -15.37 3.94
C LEU A 36 5.64 -16.21 5.22
N GLY A 37 6.43 -17.28 5.31
CA GLY A 37 6.51 -18.15 6.48
C GLY A 37 7.02 -17.44 7.73
N GLU A 38 7.99 -16.56 7.60
CA GLU A 38 8.52 -15.75 8.71
C GLU A 38 7.56 -14.63 9.13
N TYR A 39 6.84 -14.06 8.16
CA TYR A 39 6.00 -12.88 8.41
C TYR A 39 4.59 -13.22 8.88
N LEU A 40 4.02 -14.32 8.36
CA LEU A 40 2.64 -14.72 8.65
C LEU A 40 2.33 -14.86 10.14
N PRO A 41 3.22 -15.40 11.01
CA PRO A 41 2.99 -15.43 12.46
C PRO A 41 2.71 -14.06 13.06
N ARG A 42 3.35 -12.99 12.56
CA ARG A 42 3.12 -11.60 13.01
C ARG A 42 1.74 -11.11 12.60
N VAL A 43 1.33 -11.41 11.36
CA VAL A 43 0.00 -11.09 10.85
C VAL A 43 -1.06 -11.81 11.68
N VAL A 44 -0.86 -13.11 11.96
CA VAL A 44 -1.77 -13.90 12.79
C VAL A 44 -1.83 -13.33 14.20
N ALA A 45 -0.70 -13.01 14.84
CA ALA A 45 -0.65 -12.45 16.20
C ALA A 45 -1.40 -11.12 16.29
N ALA A 46 -1.30 -10.28 15.26
CA ALA A 46 -1.97 -8.98 15.23
C ALA A 46 -3.43 -9.03 14.73
N ALA A 47 -3.87 -10.15 14.17
CA ALA A 47 -5.25 -10.35 13.75
C ALA A 47 -6.16 -10.69 14.94
N GLY A 48 -7.36 -10.10 14.99
CA GLY A 48 -8.37 -10.46 15.99
C GLY A 48 -8.90 -11.90 15.82
N ILE A 49 -9.57 -12.42 16.85
CA ILE A 49 -10.15 -13.78 16.87
C ILE A 49 -11.07 -14.03 15.67
N GLY A 50 -11.88 -13.03 15.30
CA GLY A 50 -12.78 -13.12 14.14
C GLY A 50 -12.03 -13.31 12.82
N SER A 51 -10.96 -12.54 12.58
CA SER A 51 -10.13 -12.66 11.38
C SER A 51 -9.41 -14.01 11.31
N ARG A 52 -8.93 -14.54 12.43
CA ARG A 52 -8.31 -15.88 12.47
C ARG A 52 -9.28 -16.99 12.09
N ARG A 53 -10.53 -16.92 12.55
CA ARG A 53 -11.57 -17.89 12.17
C ARG A 53 -11.90 -17.84 10.68
N THR A 54 -11.98 -16.64 10.12
CA THR A 54 -12.35 -16.45 8.71
C THR A 54 -11.20 -16.75 7.75
N TYR A 55 -9.98 -16.31 8.08
CA TYR A 55 -8.84 -16.33 7.16
C TYR A 55 -7.83 -17.45 7.44
N GLY A 56 -7.84 -18.07 8.63
CA GLY A 56 -6.81 -19.02 9.07
C GLY A 56 -6.59 -20.17 8.09
N THR A 57 -7.66 -20.78 7.57
CA THR A 57 -7.56 -21.84 6.56
C THR A 57 -6.84 -21.39 5.28
N TYR A 58 -7.06 -20.14 4.87
CA TYR A 58 -6.44 -19.57 3.68
C TYR A 58 -4.99 -19.18 3.91
N TRP A 59 -4.69 -18.62 5.08
CA TRP A 59 -3.32 -18.37 5.51
C TRP A 59 -2.48 -19.65 5.57
N ASN A 60 -3.02 -20.75 6.09
CA ASN A 60 -2.33 -22.04 6.09
C ASN A 60 -2.06 -22.56 4.66
N ARG A 61 -3.01 -22.37 3.73
CA ARG A 61 -2.82 -22.71 2.32
C ARG A 61 -1.73 -21.86 1.67
N MET A 62 -1.71 -20.56 1.95
CA MET A 62 -0.67 -19.66 1.46
C MET A 62 0.70 -20.03 2.04
N ALA A 63 0.78 -20.33 3.33
CA ALA A 63 2.02 -20.79 3.96
C ALA A 63 2.53 -22.10 3.35
N GLY A 64 1.64 -23.05 3.05
CA GLY A 64 2.01 -24.30 2.39
C GLY A 64 2.51 -24.11 0.95
N ALA A 65 1.97 -23.14 0.22
CA ALA A 65 2.35 -22.88 -1.17
C ALA A 65 3.57 -21.96 -1.32
N TRP A 66 3.67 -20.91 -0.48
CA TRP A 66 4.60 -19.80 -0.64
C TRP A 66 5.39 -19.49 0.63
N GLY A 67 5.37 -20.37 1.64
CA GLY A 67 6.02 -20.10 2.94
C GLY A 67 7.51 -19.77 2.82
N ALA A 68 8.21 -20.38 1.85
CA ALA A 68 9.64 -20.11 1.59
C ALA A 68 9.88 -18.92 0.65
N TRP A 69 8.84 -18.32 0.08
CA TRP A 69 8.98 -17.22 -0.87
C TRP A 69 8.98 -15.89 -0.13
N THR A 70 9.81 -14.95 -0.59
CA THR A 70 9.77 -13.56 -0.10
C THR A 70 8.45 -12.90 -0.48
N LEU A 71 7.98 -11.95 0.32
CA LEU A 71 6.68 -11.30 0.08
C LEU A 71 6.60 -10.58 -1.29
N ASP A 72 7.72 -10.14 -1.86
CA ASP A 72 7.80 -9.56 -3.21
C ASP A 72 7.81 -10.59 -4.35
N ALA A 73 8.24 -11.82 -4.08
CA ALA A 73 8.28 -12.89 -5.08
C ALA A 73 6.89 -13.48 -5.37
N ILE A 74 5.91 -13.27 -4.50
CA ILE A 74 4.53 -13.73 -4.68
C ILE A 74 3.81 -12.76 -5.62
N ALA A 75 3.54 -13.19 -6.85
CA ALA A 75 2.85 -12.37 -7.82
C ALA A 75 1.34 -12.34 -7.58
N ALA A 76 0.68 -11.27 -8.05
CA ALA A 76 -0.78 -11.18 -8.02
C ALA A 76 -1.45 -12.36 -8.76
N SER A 77 -0.84 -12.85 -9.84
CA SER A 77 -1.30 -14.01 -10.60
C SER A 77 -1.29 -15.31 -9.78
N ASP A 78 -0.36 -15.47 -8.84
CA ASP A 78 -0.31 -16.63 -7.95
C ASP A 78 -1.50 -16.61 -6.98
N ILE A 79 -1.80 -15.43 -6.44
CA ILE A 79 -2.95 -15.19 -5.57
C ILE A 79 -4.26 -15.49 -6.31
N GLU A 80 -4.39 -15.03 -7.55
CA GLU A 80 -5.54 -15.32 -8.40
C GLU A 80 -5.64 -16.81 -8.77
N ALA A 81 -4.51 -17.47 -9.01
CA ALA A 81 -4.49 -18.90 -9.29
C ALA A 81 -5.01 -19.70 -8.09
N MET A 82 -4.55 -19.38 -6.88
CA MET A 82 -5.04 -19.99 -5.64
C MET A 82 -6.54 -19.71 -5.40
N GLN A 83 -6.99 -18.49 -5.69
CA GLN A 83 -8.40 -18.12 -5.61
C GLN A 83 -9.26 -18.96 -6.58
N ARG A 84 -8.84 -19.10 -7.85
CA ARG A 84 -9.50 -19.93 -8.85
C ARG A 84 -9.54 -21.40 -8.43
N GLN A 85 -8.43 -21.96 -7.97
CA GLN A 85 -8.34 -23.34 -7.49
C GLN A 85 -9.29 -23.56 -6.30
N THR A 86 -9.31 -22.63 -5.34
CA THR A 86 -10.16 -22.73 -4.15
C THR A 86 -11.64 -22.65 -4.50
N ALA A 87 -12.02 -21.74 -5.41
CA ALA A 87 -13.39 -21.67 -5.90
C ALA A 87 -13.80 -22.94 -6.66
N ALA A 88 -12.91 -23.52 -7.48
CA ALA A 88 -13.16 -24.77 -8.20
C ALA A 88 -13.35 -25.96 -7.25
N SER A 89 -12.48 -26.13 -6.26
CA SER A 89 -12.64 -27.17 -5.23
C SER A 89 -13.92 -27.00 -4.42
N ALA A 90 -14.28 -25.75 -4.10
CA ALA A 90 -15.52 -25.45 -3.39
C ALA A 90 -16.77 -25.73 -4.22
N ARG A 91 -16.74 -25.53 -5.55
CA ARG A 91 -17.83 -25.92 -6.46
C ARG A 91 -17.95 -27.43 -6.58
N SER A 92 -16.83 -28.13 -6.74
CA SER A 92 -16.80 -29.60 -6.86
C SER A 92 -17.35 -30.31 -5.61
N ARG A 93 -17.02 -29.82 -4.40
CA ARG A 93 -17.58 -30.35 -3.15
C ARG A 93 -19.06 -30.04 -2.93
N ARG A 94 -19.63 -29.15 -3.75
CA ARG A 94 -20.87 -28.47 -3.42
C ARG A 94 -21.85 -28.56 -4.59
N ASN A 95 -22.62 -29.63 -4.58
CA ASN A 95 -23.94 -29.72 -5.18
C ASN A 95 -24.95 -28.79 -4.45
N SER A 96 -24.51 -27.63 -3.94
CA SER A 96 -25.31 -26.63 -3.22
C SER A 96 -24.77 -25.21 -3.45
N ARG A 97 -25.62 -24.19 -3.31
CA ARG A 97 -25.57 -22.87 -3.98
C ARG A 97 -24.46 -21.85 -3.59
N SER A 98 -23.31 -22.23 -3.00
CA SER A 98 -22.50 -21.28 -2.19
C SER A 98 -20.98 -21.15 -2.53
N GLY A 99 -20.52 -21.65 -3.68
CA GLY A 99 -19.08 -21.67 -4.04
C GLY A 99 -18.35 -20.32 -4.20
N ARG A 100 -19.06 -19.19 -4.32
CA ARG A 100 -18.47 -17.85 -4.59
C ARG A 100 -17.66 -17.30 -3.41
N HIS A 101 -18.15 -17.50 -2.19
CA HIS A 101 -17.56 -16.96 -0.97
C HIS A 101 -16.15 -17.49 -0.68
N ALA A 102 -15.86 -18.74 -1.09
CA ALA A 102 -14.57 -19.37 -0.79
C ALA A 102 -13.38 -18.72 -1.52
N GLY A 103 -13.59 -18.22 -2.76
CA GLY A 103 -12.56 -17.52 -3.51
C GLY A 103 -12.33 -16.10 -2.99
N GLU A 104 -13.40 -15.39 -2.61
CA GLU A 104 -13.33 -14.04 -2.05
C GLU A 104 -12.51 -13.99 -0.75
N HIS A 105 -12.59 -15.05 0.06
CA HIS A 105 -11.79 -15.17 1.28
C HIS A 105 -10.29 -15.33 1.04
N VAL A 106 -9.85 -15.91 -0.09
CA VAL A 106 -8.42 -15.96 -0.46
C VAL A 106 -7.89 -14.54 -0.68
N ILE A 107 -8.59 -13.73 -1.46
CA ILE A 107 -8.18 -12.35 -1.74
C ILE A 107 -8.20 -11.50 -0.46
N ALA A 108 -9.23 -11.66 0.37
CA ALA A 108 -9.31 -10.94 1.64
C ALA A 108 -8.17 -11.33 2.60
N ALA A 109 -7.83 -12.63 2.68
CA ALA A 109 -6.73 -13.12 3.50
C ALA A 109 -5.37 -12.59 3.01
N ALA A 110 -5.15 -12.57 1.69
CA ALA A 110 -3.95 -11.98 1.09
C ALA A 110 -3.86 -10.48 1.39
N ARG A 111 -4.95 -9.74 1.17
CA ARG A 111 -5.02 -8.31 1.50
C ARG A 111 -4.67 -8.03 2.95
N ALA A 112 -5.12 -8.85 3.89
CA ALA A 112 -4.78 -8.68 5.31
C ALA A 112 -3.26 -8.78 5.56
N ILE A 113 -2.56 -9.70 4.87
CA ILE A 113 -1.09 -9.84 4.95
C ILE A 113 -0.41 -8.59 4.39
N TYR A 114 -0.73 -8.19 3.16
CA TYR A 114 -0.05 -7.08 2.49
C TYR A 114 -0.37 -5.72 3.11
N ASN A 115 -1.61 -5.50 3.56
CA ASN A 115 -1.97 -4.28 4.29
C ASN A 115 -1.15 -4.15 5.58
N ARG A 116 -0.93 -5.27 6.28
CA ARG A 116 -0.07 -5.29 7.46
C ARG A 116 1.39 -5.03 7.07
N ALA A 117 1.89 -5.65 6.01
CA ALA A 117 3.25 -5.39 5.50
C ALA A 117 3.50 -3.92 5.12
N ILE A 118 2.50 -3.26 4.54
CA ILE A 118 2.55 -1.83 4.25
C ILE A 118 2.55 -1.02 5.56
N ALA A 119 1.68 -1.36 6.51
CA ALA A 119 1.60 -0.67 7.81
C ALA A 119 2.88 -0.82 8.64
N ASP A 120 3.53 -2.00 8.58
CA ASP A 120 4.79 -2.31 9.25
C ASP A 120 6.01 -1.74 8.49
N GLY A 121 5.80 -1.06 7.35
CA GLY A 121 6.84 -0.36 6.61
C GLY A 121 7.75 -1.26 5.76
N LEU A 122 7.37 -2.53 5.55
CA LEU A 122 8.15 -3.48 4.73
C LEU A 122 8.22 -3.03 3.26
N TYR A 123 7.15 -2.41 2.77
CA TYR A 123 7.13 -1.76 1.47
C TYR A 123 7.36 -0.26 1.63
N ARG A 124 8.51 0.12 2.20
CA ARG A 124 8.89 1.53 2.27
C ARG A 124 9.06 2.02 0.83
N ARG A 125 8.20 2.96 0.43
CA ARG A 125 8.39 3.75 -0.80
C ARG A 125 9.83 4.26 -0.77
N ARG A 126 10.66 3.90 -1.77
CA ARG A 126 11.94 4.59 -1.99
C ARG A 126 11.64 6.07 -1.84
N SER A 127 12.23 6.72 -0.85
CA SER A 127 12.03 8.16 -0.61
C SER A 127 12.26 8.84 -1.96
N GLN A 128 11.19 9.34 -2.57
CA GLN A 128 11.34 10.22 -3.71
C GLN A 128 12.14 11.40 -3.16
N PRO A 129 13.27 11.79 -3.76
CA PRO A 129 13.98 12.97 -3.29
C PRO A 129 12.98 14.11 -3.33
N SER A 130 12.61 14.62 -2.16
CA SER A 130 11.85 15.85 -2.06
C SER A 130 12.60 16.86 -2.91
N PRO A 131 11.96 17.54 -3.87
CA PRO A 131 12.63 18.61 -4.60
C PRO A 131 13.22 19.57 -3.57
N PRO A 132 14.47 20.08 -3.79
CA PRO A 132 15.11 20.94 -2.82
C PRO A 132 14.15 22.06 -2.43
N SER A 133 13.84 22.13 -1.15
CA SER A 133 13.00 23.16 -0.54
C SER A 133 13.72 24.49 -0.68
N GLY A 134 13.53 25.15 -1.82
CA GLY A 134 14.31 26.33 -2.17
C GLY A 134 13.78 27.18 -3.31
N GLN A 135 12.58 26.90 -3.83
CA GLN A 135 11.89 27.81 -4.74
C GLN A 135 10.42 27.89 -4.35
N THR A 136 10.14 28.70 -3.34
CA THR A 136 8.86 29.40 -3.27
C THR A 136 8.82 30.31 -4.51
N PRO A 137 7.91 30.13 -5.48
CA PRO A 137 7.70 31.16 -6.47
C PRO A 137 7.32 32.45 -5.74
N PRO A 138 7.76 33.64 -6.20
CA PRO A 138 7.31 34.88 -5.59
C PRO A 138 5.80 34.89 -5.64
N ILE A 139 5.20 35.03 -4.46
CA ILE A 139 3.80 35.35 -4.31
C ILE A 139 3.69 36.72 -4.99
N THR A 140 3.19 36.76 -6.23
CA THR A 140 2.80 38.02 -6.86
C THR A 140 1.65 38.54 -6.02
N GLU A 141 2.01 39.44 -5.11
CA GLU A 141 1.12 40.21 -4.28
C GLU A 141 0.28 41.09 -5.22
N HIS A 142 -0.82 40.54 -5.73
CA HIS A 142 -1.86 41.35 -6.33
C HIS A 142 -2.55 42.09 -5.20
N SER A 143 -2.17 43.37 -5.11
CA SER A 143 -2.75 44.41 -4.27
C SER A 143 -4.29 44.41 -4.24
N PRO A 144 -4.87 44.94 -3.16
CA PRO A 144 -6.23 44.68 -2.75
C PRO A 144 -7.23 45.55 -3.51
N CYS A 145 -8.31 44.95 -4.01
CA CYS A 145 -9.50 45.69 -4.41
C CYS A 145 -10.50 45.73 -3.25
N PRO A 146 -11.19 46.87 -3.04
CA PRO A 146 -11.80 47.21 -1.76
C PRO A 146 -13.24 46.69 -1.66
N GLY A 147 -13.61 46.17 -0.48
CA GLY A 147 -15.02 46.17 -0.05
C GLY A 147 -15.46 47.59 0.29
N PRO A 148 -16.77 47.92 0.25
CA PRO A 148 -17.67 47.36 1.26
C PRO A 148 -19.12 47.12 0.80
N GLY A 149 -19.78 46.16 1.43
CA GLY A 149 -21.23 45.95 1.30
C GLY A 149 -21.78 45.15 2.48
N ARG A 150 -21.89 45.78 3.65
CA ARG A 150 -22.61 45.22 4.80
C ARG A 150 -24.08 45.04 4.42
N VAL A 151 -24.58 43.81 4.40
CA VAL A 151 -26.02 43.54 4.48
C VAL A 151 -26.32 43.05 5.89
N GLY A 152 -27.25 43.76 6.52
CA GLY A 152 -27.60 43.67 7.94
C GLY A 152 -28.09 42.29 8.38
N ARG A 153 -27.72 41.94 9.60
CA ARG A 153 -28.43 40.96 10.41
C ARG A 153 -29.69 41.61 10.94
N ASP A 154 -30.84 41.07 10.58
CA ASP A 154 -32.06 41.18 11.37
C ASP A 154 -32.62 39.78 11.61
N GLN A 155 -32.49 39.33 12.85
CA GLN A 155 -33.42 38.45 13.56
C GLN A 155 -33.84 39.25 14.81
N PRO A 156 -35.07 39.14 15.34
CA PRO A 156 -35.75 37.85 15.56
C PRO A 156 -37.30 37.88 15.46
N GLY A 157 -37.93 36.70 15.47
CA GLY A 157 -39.37 36.56 15.64
C GLY A 157 -39.84 35.11 15.76
N ARG A 158 -39.78 34.55 16.98
CA ARG A 158 -40.79 33.58 17.47
C ARG A 158 -42.04 34.39 17.93
N PRO A 159 -43.23 33.82 18.22
CA PRO A 159 -43.70 32.42 18.28
C PRO A 159 -44.91 32.22 17.30
N ASN A 160 -45.70 31.15 17.20
CA ASN A 160 -46.43 30.36 18.20
C ASN A 160 -47.21 29.23 17.47
N GLN A 161 -47.37 28.08 18.15
CA GLN A 161 -48.52 27.15 18.17
C GLN A 161 -49.50 27.07 16.98
N ARG A 162 -49.71 25.85 16.45
CA ARG A 162 -50.82 24.95 16.84
C ARG A 162 -50.61 23.55 16.23
#